data_AF-A0A953Y722-F1
#
_entry.id   AF-A0A953Y722-F1
#
_cell.length_a   1.000
_cell.length_b   1.000
_cell.length_c   1.000
_cell.angle_alpha   90.00
_cell.angle_beta   90.00
_cell.angle_gamma   90.00
#
_symmetry.space_group_name_H-M   'P 1'
#
loop_
_entity.id
_entity.type
_entity.pdbx_description
1 polymer ?
#
loop_
_entity_poly.entity_id
_entity_poly.type
_entity_poly.pdbx_seq_one_letter_code
_entity_poly.pdbx_strand_id
1 'polypeptide(L)'
;MNDHDTEATPTDVASVATAAGYVVAYDPDQLRHKIKEPRSWYEGDPLGTSERRAGRYAVWPLGKLRGTHSFRLRFGALTEREQEYDQGTTDPAPLEVLGQQVFVGPLERLPGDGFGERLSRIEDGGDLYSVAPGRYAIQVHVLDWRPDDRFWTEENEPTADAPPDFVVTLEPVEELPPAPSEVAALLSLLPRKQPTASKDVVSGKTWRSRHRAPVVDPAPKKSRSRSGGSTTKRTGARRGGVVKVQPLAPGQLGVGARVKHPYHGEGEVLFVKEGFPKAKVRFHDTEIKVDKSQLTVL
;
A
#
# COMPACT_ATOMS: atom_id res chain seq x y z
N MET A 1 29.94 -37.36 2.49
CA MET A 1 29.69 -35.92 2.68
C MET A 1 29.90 -35.30 1.32
N ASN A 2 28.79 -35.03 0.62
CA ASN A 2 28.84 -34.32 -0.66
C ASN A 2 28.33 -32.92 -0.35
N ASP A 3 29.24 -31.96 -0.32
CA ASP A 3 28.88 -30.55 -0.24
C ASP A 3 28.28 -30.17 -1.60
N HIS A 4 26.95 -30.31 -1.70
CA HIS A 4 26.19 -29.73 -2.79
C HIS A 4 26.07 -28.23 -2.53
N ASP A 5 27.18 -27.52 -2.78
CA ASP A 5 27.16 -26.11 -3.14
C ASP A 5 26.36 -25.99 -4.45
N THR A 6 25.05 -25.96 -4.25
CA THR A 6 24.09 -25.63 -5.29
C THR A 6 24.20 -24.12 -5.40
N GLU A 7 25.02 -23.64 -6.33
CA GLU A 7 25.03 -22.23 -6.72
C GLU A 7 23.57 -21.80 -6.87
N ALA A 8 23.12 -20.92 -5.98
CA ALA A 8 21.72 -20.51 -5.94
C ALA A 8 21.46 -19.68 -7.20
N THR A 9 20.97 -20.35 -8.25
CA THR A 9 20.50 -19.73 -9.50
C THR A 9 19.70 -18.49 -9.11
N PRO A 10 20.02 -17.29 -9.64
CA PRO A 10 19.40 -16.06 -9.17
C PRO A 10 17.89 -16.19 -9.26
N THR A 11 17.23 -16.33 -8.11
CA THR A 11 15.80 -16.59 -8.06
C THR A 11 15.08 -15.40 -8.67
N ASP A 12 14.16 -15.69 -9.60
CA ASP A 12 13.35 -14.69 -10.27
C ASP A 12 12.72 -13.74 -9.24
N VAL A 13 12.70 -12.46 -9.57
CA VAL A 13 12.03 -11.44 -8.75
C VAL A 13 10.56 -11.45 -9.12
N ALA A 14 9.71 -11.85 -8.18
CA ALA A 14 8.27 -11.83 -8.33
C ALA A 14 7.71 -10.45 -7.94
N SER A 15 6.69 -9.98 -8.63
CA SER A 15 5.89 -8.83 -8.23
C SER A 15 4.61 -9.27 -7.51
N VAL A 16 4.19 -8.48 -6.52
CA VAL A 16 2.99 -8.72 -5.72
C VAL A 16 2.20 -7.42 -5.58
N ALA A 17 0.92 -7.46 -5.97
CA ALA A 17 -0.08 -6.47 -5.63
C ALA A 17 -1.20 -7.12 -4.79
N THR A 18 -1.54 -6.52 -3.64
CA THR A 18 -2.60 -6.99 -2.73
C THR A 18 -3.53 -5.84 -2.38
N ALA A 19 -4.83 -6.13 -2.33
CA ALA A 19 -5.88 -5.24 -1.83
C ALA A 19 -6.06 -5.37 -0.31
N ALA A 20 -5.85 -6.58 0.24
CA ALA A 20 -5.90 -6.88 1.66
C ALA A 20 -4.69 -6.30 2.43
N GLY A 21 -3.56 -6.08 1.75
CA GLY A 21 -2.34 -5.56 2.37
C GLY A 21 -1.52 -6.61 3.09
N TYR A 22 -1.56 -7.87 2.63
CA TYR A 22 -0.85 -9.00 3.20
C TYR A 22 -0.13 -9.82 2.12
N VAL A 23 1.03 -10.34 2.49
CA VAL A 23 1.77 -11.35 1.72
C VAL A 23 1.76 -12.67 2.47
N VAL A 24 1.67 -13.78 1.74
CA VAL A 24 1.69 -15.13 2.26
C VAL A 24 2.79 -15.96 1.60
N ALA A 25 3.29 -16.94 2.34
CA ALA A 25 4.10 -18.03 1.83
C ALA A 25 3.48 -19.37 2.26
N TYR A 26 3.20 -20.28 1.32
CA TYR A 26 2.58 -21.56 1.64
C TYR A 26 2.89 -22.66 0.62
N ASP A 27 2.82 -23.92 1.05
CA ASP A 27 2.81 -25.05 0.14
C ASP A 27 1.37 -25.29 -0.37
N PRO A 28 1.13 -25.29 -1.70
CA PRO A 28 -0.20 -25.52 -2.27
C PRO A 28 -0.83 -26.85 -1.86
N ASP A 29 -0.03 -27.88 -1.59
CA ASP A 29 -0.50 -29.22 -1.20
C ASP A 29 -1.00 -29.27 0.25
N GLN A 30 -0.37 -28.49 1.16
CA GLN A 30 -0.82 -28.34 2.55
C GLN A 30 -2.24 -27.74 2.68
N LEU A 31 -2.67 -26.93 1.69
CA LEU A 31 -3.96 -26.24 1.72
C LEU A 31 -5.00 -26.82 0.73
N ARG A 32 -4.75 -28.01 0.15
CA ARG A 32 -5.71 -28.66 -0.77
C ARG A 32 -7.10 -28.88 -0.17
N HIS A 33 -7.21 -29.09 1.14
CA HIS A 33 -8.50 -29.22 1.83
C HIS A 33 -9.31 -27.91 1.84
N LYS A 34 -8.66 -26.75 1.71
CA LYS A 34 -9.30 -25.42 1.71
C LYS A 34 -9.90 -25.00 0.37
N ILE A 35 -9.57 -25.69 -0.73
CA ILE A 35 -10.04 -25.33 -2.08
C ILE A 35 -11.58 -25.17 -2.17
N LYS A 36 -12.32 -25.98 -1.41
CA LYS A 36 -13.80 -25.98 -1.38
C LYS A 36 -14.39 -25.10 -0.28
N GLU A 37 -13.57 -24.50 0.58
CA GLU A 37 -14.04 -23.61 1.65
C GLU A 37 -14.42 -22.23 1.08
N PRO A 38 -15.32 -21.49 1.75
CA PRO A 38 -15.60 -20.10 1.40
C PRO A 38 -14.34 -19.25 1.48
N ARG A 39 -14.13 -18.33 0.54
CA ARG A 39 -12.98 -17.40 0.50
C ARG A 39 -12.72 -16.66 1.81
N SER A 40 -13.77 -16.44 2.60
CA SER A 40 -13.71 -15.78 3.90
C SER A 40 -13.12 -16.63 5.04
N TRP A 41 -12.69 -17.88 4.82
CA TRP A 41 -12.19 -18.75 5.90
C TRP A 41 -10.95 -18.18 6.62
N TYR A 42 -10.18 -17.31 5.95
CA TYR A 42 -9.05 -16.58 6.54
C TYR A 42 -9.35 -15.10 6.83
N GLU A 43 -10.48 -14.54 6.39
CA GLU A 43 -10.77 -13.09 6.48
C GLU A 43 -11.04 -12.61 7.92
N GLY A 44 -11.59 -13.47 8.78
CA GLY A 44 -11.94 -13.11 10.16
C GLY A 44 -10.74 -12.92 11.08
N ASP A 45 -9.68 -13.71 10.89
CA ASP A 45 -8.42 -13.62 11.64
C ASP A 45 -7.28 -14.34 10.88
N PRO A 46 -6.66 -13.70 9.86
CA PRO A 46 -5.65 -14.35 9.03
C PRO A 46 -4.36 -14.68 9.81
N LEU A 47 -4.15 -14.06 10.98
CA LEU A 47 -2.99 -14.31 11.85
C LEU A 47 -3.29 -15.39 12.91
N GLY A 48 -4.49 -15.44 13.48
CA GLY A 48 -4.84 -16.37 14.55
C GLY A 48 -5.38 -17.73 14.09
N THR A 49 -5.38 -18.06 12.80
CA THR A 49 -5.83 -19.38 12.33
C THR A 49 -5.00 -20.52 12.92
N SER A 50 -5.64 -21.68 13.13
CA SER A 50 -4.95 -22.93 13.48
C SER A 50 -4.00 -23.37 12.36
N GLU A 51 -4.35 -23.09 11.11
CA GLU A 51 -3.57 -23.39 9.91
C GLU A 51 -2.20 -22.69 9.93
N ARG A 52 -2.13 -21.40 10.31
CA ARG A 52 -0.87 -20.67 10.49
C ARG A 52 -0.03 -21.25 11.64
N ARG A 53 -0.66 -21.58 12.78
CA ARG A 53 0.05 -22.19 13.92
C ARG A 53 0.60 -23.59 13.61
N ALA A 54 -0.02 -24.31 12.68
CA ALA A 54 0.42 -25.60 12.19
C ALA A 54 1.48 -25.51 11.06
N GLY A 55 1.94 -24.31 10.69
CA GLY A 55 2.93 -24.12 9.63
C GLY A 55 2.41 -24.38 8.22
N ARG A 56 1.08 -24.39 7.99
CA ARG A 56 0.53 -24.61 6.64
C ARG A 56 0.64 -23.37 5.74
N TYR A 57 0.73 -22.19 6.34
CA TYR A 57 1.13 -20.96 5.68
C TYR A 57 1.77 -19.99 6.69
N ALA A 58 2.68 -19.16 6.20
CA ALA A 58 3.15 -17.96 6.87
C ALA A 58 2.50 -16.72 6.22
N VAL A 59 2.36 -15.64 6.98
CA VAL A 59 1.65 -14.42 6.55
C VAL A 59 2.23 -13.18 7.24
N TRP A 60 2.39 -12.11 6.46
CA TRP A 60 2.93 -10.84 6.92
C TRP A 60 2.08 -9.67 6.41
N PRO A 61 1.68 -8.72 7.27
CA PRO A 61 1.07 -7.48 6.82
C PRO A 61 2.12 -6.61 6.12
N LEU A 62 1.78 -6.01 4.97
CA LEU A 62 2.63 -5.02 4.32
C LEU A 62 2.59 -3.68 5.07
N GLY A 63 1.39 -3.26 5.48
CA GLY A 63 1.15 -1.96 6.10
C GLY A 63 0.22 -1.07 5.25
N LYS A 64 0.26 0.25 5.49
CA LYS A 64 -0.73 1.20 4.95
C LYS A 64 -0.44 1.73 3.54
N LEU A 65 0.65 1.32 2.91
CA LEU A 65 1.01 1.73 1.56
C LEU A 65 0.36 0.77 0.55
N ARG A 66 -0.28 1.34 -0.46
CA ARG A 66 -0.77 0.59 -1.63
C ARG A 66 0.26 0.73 -2.75
N GLY A 67 0.58 -0.37 -3.42
CA GLY A 67 1.47 -0.42 -4.57
C GLY A 67 1.79 -1.86 -4.95
N THR A 68 2.48 -2.01 -6.08
CA THR A 68 3.17 -3.26 -6.43
C THR A 68 4.51 -3.29 -5.69
N HIS A 69 4.83 -4.44 -5.12
CA HIS A 69 6.05 -4.70 -4.36
C HIS A 69 6.79 -5.89 -4.92
N SER A 70 8.13 -5.84 -4.92
CA SER A 70 8.98 -6.93 -5.42
C SER A 70 9.49 -7.84 -4.31
N PHE A 71 9.48 -9.14 -4.58
CA PHE A 71 9.88 -10.22 -3.67
C PHE A 71 10.89 -11.16 -4.34
N ARG A 72 11.78 -11.74 -3.55
CA ARG A 72 12.63 -12.88 -3.96
C ARG A 72 12.61 -13.94 -2.88
N LEU A 73 12.45 -15.21 -3.24
CA LEU A 73 12.69 -16.34 -2.34
C LEU A 73 14.16 -16.75 -2.36
N ARG A 74 14.76 -17.03 -1.20
CA ARG A 74 16.14 -17.47 -1.04
C ARG A 74 16.24 -18.55 0.04
N PHE A 75 17.14 -19.51 -0.14
CA PHE A 75 17.56 -20.43 0.94
C PHE A 75 18.75 -19.85 1.68
N GLY A 76 18.74 -19.93 3.02
CA GLY A 76 19.78 -19.37 3.86
C GLY A 76 19.78 -17.83 3.88
N ALA A 77 20.96 -17.24 4.04
CA ALA A 77 21.14 -15.81 4.32
C ALA A 77 21.03 -14.89 3.10
N LEU A 78 20.84 -13.59 3.35
CA LEU A 78 20.98 -12.52 2.36
C LEU A 78 22.38 -12.51 1.72
N THR A 79 22.47 -12.13 0.44
CA THR A 79 23.75 -11.79 -0.19
C THR A 79 24.34 -10.50 0.37
N GLU A 80 25.66 -10.28 0.24
CA GLU A 80 26.34 -9.04 0.69
C GLU A 80 25.65 -7.77 0.17
N ARG A 81 25.18 -7.80 -1.09
CA ARG A 81 24.44 -6.70 -1.72
C ARG A 81 23.05 -6.49 -1.13
N GLU A 82 22.35 -7.55 -0.74
CA GLU A 82 21.05 -7.45 -0.06
C GLU A 82 21.24 -6.98 1.39
N GLN A 83 22.31 -7.40 2.07
CA GLN A 83 22.68 -6.95 3.42
C GLN A 83 23.01 -5.45 3.50
N GLU A 84 23.57 -4.85 2.43
CA GLU A 84 23.81 -3.39 2.33
C GLU A 84 22.54 -2.56 2.57
N TYR A 85 21.36 -3.10 2.24
CA TYR A 85 20.08 -2.39 2.29
C TYR A 85 19.10 -2.90 3.37
N ASP A 86 19.40 -3.98 4.08
CA ASP A 86 18.49 -4.56 5.06
C ASP A 86 18.24 -3.58 6.23
N GLN A 87 16.97 -3.20 6.42
CA GLN A 87 16.52 -2.34 7.51
C GLN A 87 15.84 -3.11 8.65
N GLY A 88 15.60 -4.41 8.47
CA GLY A 88 14.98 -5.23 9.49
C GLY A 88 14.37 -6.51 8.95
N THR A 89 14.42 -7.52 9.81
CA THR A 89 13.89 -8.86 9.58
C THR A 89 12.67 -9.11 10.48
N THR A 90 11.72 -9.91 10.01
CA THR A 90 10.62 -10.41 10.85
C THR A 90 11.08 -11.50 11.81
N ASP A 91 10.34 -11.73 12.89
CA ASP A 91 10.40 -12.99 13.63
C ASP A 91 10.17 -14.19 12.69
N PRO A 92 10.81 -15.36 12.94
CA PRO A 92 10.62 -16.54 12.13
C PRO A 92 9.19 -17.09 12.26
N ALA A 93 8.51 -17.25 11.14
CA ALA A 93 7.24 -17.96 11.07
C ALA A 93 7.50 -19.45 10.70
N PRO A 94 6.61 -20.38 11.10
CA PRO A 94 6.70 -21.78 10.68
C PRO A 94 6.16 -21.99 9.27
N LEU A 95 6.84 -22.82 8.49
CA LEU A 95 6.34 -23.35 7.22
C LEU A 95 6.75 -24.83 7.06
N GLU A 96 5.79 -25.70 6.76
CA GLU A 96 6.03 -27.11 6.43
C GLU A 96 5.68 -27.39 4.97
N VAL A 97 6.65 -27.90 4.20
CA VAL A 97 6.56 -28.18 2.77
C VAL A 97 6.46 -29.69 2.55
N LEU A 98 5.49 -30.12 1.75
CA LEU A 98 5.16 -31.50 1.39
C LEU A 98 5.20 -31.73 -0.14
N GLY A 99 4.65 -30.79 -0.92
CA GLY A 99 4.42 -30.85 -2.36
C GLY A 99 5.61 -30.44 -3.23
N GLN A 100 6.78 -30.20 -2.64
CA GLN A 100 8.01 -29.71 -3.28
C GLN A 100 7.92 -28.27 -3.84
N GLN A 101 6.92 -27.50 -3.42
CA GLN A 101 6.70 -26.13 -3.92
C GLN A 101 6.27 -25.20 -2.79
N VAL A 102 6.77 -23.96 -2.82
CA VAL A 102 6.25 -22.86 -2.01
C VAL A 102 5.77 -21.76 -2.94
N PHE A 103 4.52 -21.35 -2.79
CA PHE A 103 4.01 -20.12 -3.38
C PHE A 103 4.33 -18.95 -2.46
N VAL A 104 4.80 -17.82 -3.01
CA VAL A 104 4.88 -16.54 -2.29
C VAL A 104 4.14 -15.48 -3.09
N GLY A 105 3.18 -14.81 -2.45
CA GLY A 105 2.32 -13.85 -3.13
C GLY A 105 1.26 -13.19 -2.24
N PRO A 106 0.23 -12.56 -2.84
CA PRO A 106 -0.79 -11.86 -2.09
C PRO A 106 -1.75 -12.83 -1.36
N LEU A 107 -2.21 -12.46 -0.16
CA LEU A 107 -3.11 -13.28 0.68
C LEU A 107 -4.36 -13.76 -0.07
N GLU A 108 -4.85 -12.96 -1.01
CA GLU A 108 -5.98 -13.24 -1.89
C GLU A 108 -5.80 -14.44 -2.84
N ARG A 109 -4.61 -15.06 -2.86
CA ARG A 109 -4.31 -16.28 -3.61
C ARG A 109 -4.38 -17.55 -2.75
N LEU A 110 -4.56 -17.45 -1.43
CA LEU A 110 -4.89 -18.61 -0.60
C LEU A 110 -6.13 -19.34 -1.18
N PRO A 111 -6.12 -20.68 -1.23
CA PRO A 111 -7.22 -21.44 -1.82
C PRO A 111 -8.50 -21.27 -1.00
N GLY A 112 -9.61 -20.96 -1.67
CA GLY A 112 -10.91 -20.76 -1.05
C GLY A 112 -11.81 -19.94 -1.96
N ASP A 113 -12.65 -20.62 -2.75
CA ASP A 113 -13.74 -20.04 -3.54
C ASP A 113 -14.69 -21.12 -4.11
N GLY A 114 -14.31 -22.40 -4.05
CA GLY A 114 -15.07 -23.52 -4.62
C GLY A 114 -14.90 -23.71 -6.13
N PHE A 115 -14.23 -22.79 -6.82
CA PHE A 115 -13.93 -22.86 -8.25
C PHE A 115 -12.55 -23.46 -8.54
N GLY A 116 -11.60 -23.28 -7.62
CA GLY A 116 -10.56 -24.27 -7.37
C GLY A 116 -9.69 -24.69 -8.56
N GLU A 117 -9.39 -23.77 -9.47
CA GLU A 117 -8.28 -23.98 -10.39
C GLU A 117 -6.95 -23.95 -9.64
N ARG A 118 -5.96 -24.68 -10.18
CA ARG A 118 -4.57 -24.62 -9.73
C ARG A 118 -4.10 -23.16 -9.68
N LEU A 119 -3.10 -22.88 -8.85
CA LEU A 119 -2.34 -21.62 -8.90
C LEU A 119 -1.84 -21.36 -10.33
N SER A 120 -2.58 -20.54 -11.06
CA SER A 120 -2.18 -19.95 -12.31
C SER A 120 -1.16 -18.85 -12.03
N ARG A 121 -0.10 -18.76 -12.83
CA ARG A 121 0.79 -17.60 -12.80
C ARG A 121 0.00 -16.42 -13.36
N ILE A 122 -0.22 -15.41 -12.53
CA ILE A 122 -0.89 -14.15 -12.89
C ILE A 122 0.14 -13.06 -12.64
N GLU A 123 0.24 -12.09 -13.55
CA GLU A 123 1.06 -10.88 -13.38
C GLU A 123 0.70 -10.17 -12.06
N ASP A 124 1.70 -9.70 -11.31
CA ASP A 124 1.57 -9.16 -9.94
C ASP A 124 0.90 -10.11 -8.91
N GLY A 125 0.73 -11.38 -9.25
CA GLY A 125 0.03 -12.40 -8.47
C GLY A 125 0.91 -13.26 -7.58
N GLY A 126 2.21 -12.95 -7.43
CA GLY A 126 3.19 -13.82 -6.78
C GLY A 126 3.71 -14.95 -7.68
N ASP A 127 4.53 -15.84 -7.12
CA ASP A 127 5.17 -16.92 -7.89
C ASP A 127 5.34 -18.23 -7.10
N LEU A 128 5.64 -19.31 -7.84
CA LEU A 128 5.90 -20.66 -7.32
C LEU A 128 7.38 -21.01 -7.40
N TYR A 129 7.96 -21.37 -6.26
CA TYR A 129 9.36 -21.73 -6.11
C TYR A 129 9.50 -23.22 -5.80
N SER A 130 10.45 -23.90 -6.44
CA SER A 130 10.81 -25.28 -6.09
C SER A 130 11.54 -25.30 -4.75
N VAL A 131 10.96 -26.01 -3.77
CA VAL A 131 11.47 -26.09 -2.39
C VAL A 131 11.41 -27.54 -1.94
N ALA A 132 12.49 -28.07 -1.37
CA ALA A 132 12.49 -29.47 -0.92
C ALA A 132 11.45 -29.70 0.21
N PRO A 133 10.84 -30.89 0.34
CA PRO A 133 9.94 -31.18 1.45
C PRO A 133 10.70 -31.12 2.78
N GLY A 134 10.09 -30.53 3.80
CA GLY A 134 10.76 -30.28 5.06
C GLY A 134 10.07 -29.22 5.90
N ARG A 135 10.67 -28.89 7.04
CA ARG A 135 10.23 -27.83 7.95
C ARG A 135 11.19 -26.67 7.85
N TYR A 136 10.64 -25.46 7.84
CA TYR A 136 11.39 -24.24 7.64
C TYR A 136 10.98 -23.18 8.66
N ALA A 137 11.97 -22.49 9.19
CA ALA A 137 11.80 -21.13 9.70
C ALA A 137 11.84 -20.20 8.48
N ILE A 138 10.78 -19.43 8.28
CA ILE A 138 10.68 -18.47 7.18
C ILE A 138 10.65 -17.04 7.72
N GLN A 139 11.53 -16.20 7.21
CA GLN A 139 11.68 -14.80 7.60
C GLN A 139 11.56 -13.89 6.37
N VAL A 140 11.21 -12.62 6.60
CA VAL A 140 11.20 -11.59 5.56
C VAL A 140 12.12 -10.45 5.99
N HIS A 141 13.10 -10.16 5.14
CA HIS A 141 13.98 -9.00 5.23
C HIS A 141 13.42 -7.87 4.38
N VAL A 142 13.58 -6.62 4.83
CA VAL A 142 13.02 -5.43 4.19
C VAL A 142 14.15 -4.51 3.73
N LEU A 143 14.28 -4.31 2.42
CA LEU A 143 15.41 -3.60 1.82
C LEU A 143 15.04 -2.16 1.46
N ASP A 144 15.74 -1.17 2.04
CA ASP A 144 15.56 0.26 1.70
C ASP A 144 16.54 0.70 0.61
N TRP A 145 16.44 0.06 -0.56
CA TRP A 145 17.25 0.40 -1.74
C TRP A 145 16.73 1.62 -2.49
N ARG A 146 15.43 1.92 -2.37
CA ARG A 146 14.73 2.98 -3.12
C ARG A 146 15.32 4.41 -2.98
N PRO A 147 16.00 4.80 -1.88
CA PRO A 147 16.67 6.10 -1.77
C PRO A 147 17.96 6.23 -2.59
N ASP A 148 18.48 5.15 -3.16
CA ASP A 148 19.72 5.15 -3.94
C ASP A 148 19.43 5.38 -5.43
N ASP A 149 19.86 6.54 -5.95
CA ASP A 149 19.66 6.95 -7.33
C ASP A 149 20.24 5.96 -8.36
N ARG A 150 21.20 5.09 -7.97
CA ARG A 150 21.83 4.12 -8.88
C ARG A 150 20.85 3.05 -9.41
N PHE A 151 19.71 2.87 -8.74
CA PHE A 151 18.68 1.90 -9.10
C PHE A 151 17.51 2.48 -9.89
N TRP A 152 17.62 3.72 -10.35
CA TRP A 152 16.56 4.39 -11.10
C TRP A 152 17.04 4.79 -12.49
N THR A 153 16.21 4.51 -13.51
CA THR A 153 16.39 5.03 -14.87
C THR A 153 16.03 6.51 -14.94
N GLU A 154 16.39 7.18 -16.04
CA GLU A 154 15.97 8.57 -16.31
C GLU A 154 14.43 8.74 -16.35
N GLU A 155 13.68 7.66 -16.58
CA GLU A 155 12.22 7.61 -16.60
C GLU A 155 11.60 7.35 -15.21
N ASN A 156 12.43 7.25 -14.16
CA ASN A 156 12.04 6.90 -12.78
C ASN A 156 11.44 5.48 -12.69
N GLU A 157 12.01 4.53 -13.42
CA GLU A 157 11.71 3.10 -13.30
C GLU A 157 12.88 2.36 -12.62
N PRO A 158 12.64 1.27 -11.87
CA PRO A 158 13.72 0.47 -11.30
C PRO A 158 14.62 -0.14 -12.37
N THR A 159 15.93 -0.13 -12.16
CA THR A 159 16.87 -0.85 -13.05
C THR A 159 16.73 -2.37 -12.89
N ALA A 160 17.12 -3.13 -13.92
CA ALA A 160 17.04 -4.60 -13.90
C ALA A 160 17.91 -5.26 -12.81
N ASP A 161 18.88 -4.53 -12.25
CA ASP A 161 19.75 -4.96 -11.17
C ASP A 161 19.34 -4.41 -9.79
N ALA A 162 18.21 -3.69 -9.70
CA ALA A 162 17.68 -3.20 -8.43
C ALA A 162 17.34 -4.38 -7.48
N PRO A 163 17.60 -4.26 -6.16
CA PRO A 163 17.15 -5.23 -5.18
C PRO A 163 15.62 -5.35 -5.16
N PRO A 164 15.07 -6.50 -4.76
CA PRO A 164 13.65 -6.58 -4.42
C PRO A 164 13.35 -5.70 -3.19
N ASP A 165 12.11 -5.22 -3.04
CA ASP A 165 11.68 -4.58 -1.78
C ASP A 165 11.84 -5.53 -0.58
N PHE A 166 11.66 -6.83 -0.82
CA PHE A 166 11.66 -7.86 0.21
C PHE A 166 12.41 -9.12 -0.22
N VAL A 167 13.20 -9.70 0.69
CA VAL A 167 13.80 -11.02 0.52
C VAL A 167 13.21 -11.97 1.54
N VAL A 168 12.65 -13.07 1.08
CA VAL A 168 12.04 -14.11 1.91
C VAL A 168 13.05 -15.25 2.04
N THR A 169 13.54 -15.48 3.24
CA THR A 169 14.59 -16.45 3.55
C THR A 169 13.99 -17.71 4.18
N LEU A 170 14.42 -18.88 3.71
CA LEU A 170 14.07 -20.19 4.27
C LEU A 170 15.30 -20.83 4.92
N GLU A 171 15.20 -21.11 6.22
CA GLU A 171 16.16 -21.89 6.98
C GLU A 171 15.55 -23.25 7.35
N PRO A 172 16.14 -24.40 6.96
CA PRO A 172 15.68 -25.72 7.38
C PRO A 172 15.79 -25.91 8.89
N VAL A 173 14.77 -26.48 9.52
CA VAL A 173 14.72 -26.72 10.97
C VAL A 173 14.21 -28.13 11.31
N GLU A 174 14.65 -28.70 12.43
CA GLU A 174 14.14 -30.00 12.91
C GLU A 174 12.70 -29.88 13.46
N GLU A 175 12.45 -28.82 14.22
CA GLU A 175 11.16 -28.48 14.80
C GLU A 175 10.68 -27.10 14.30
N LEU A 176 9.38 -26.95 14.05
CA LEU A 176 8.82 -25.69 13.57
C LEU A 176 8.87 -24.62 14.68
N PRO A 177 9.29 -23.37 14.37
CA PRO A 177 9.22 -22.28 15.34
C PRO A 177 7.75 -21.96 15.71
N PRO A 178 7.48 -21.43 16.92
CA PRO A 178 6.14 -20.99 17.27
C PRO A 178 5.70 -19.84 16.37
N ALA A 179 4.49 -19.92 15.78
CA ALA A 179 3.96 -18.85 14.94
C ALA A 179 3.83 -17.52 15.74
N PRO A 180 4.52 -16.43 15.33
CA PRO A 180 4.57 -15.18 16.09
C PRO A 180 3.18 -14.62 16.40
N SER A 181 2.85 -14.39 17.67
CA SER A 181 1.51 -13.94 18.10
C SER A 181 1.13 -12.58 17.51
N GLU A 182 2.12 -11.72 17.32
CA GLU A 182 2.03 -10.46 16.59
C GLU A 182 3.03 -10.52 15.44
N VAL A 183 2.71 -9.89 14.31
CA VAL A 183 3.62 -9.78 13.15
C VAL A 183 3.72 -8.32 12.78
N ALA A 184 4.92 -7.75 12.87
CA ALA A 184 5.16 -6.37 12.46
C ALA A 184 4.83 -6.20 10.98
N ALA A 185 4.25 -5.04 10.61
CA ALA A 185 4.02 -4.73 9.22
C ALA A 185 5.38 -4.50 8.52
N LEU A 186 5.61 -5.14 7.37
CA LEU A 186 6.92 -5.12 6.70
C LEU A 186 7.40 -3.68 6.42
N LEU A 187 6.53 -2.82 5.87
CA LEU A 187 6.85 -1.41 5.60
C LEU A 187 6.90 -0.53 6.86
N SER A 188 6.71 -1.09 8.06
CA SER A 188 6.97 -0.42 9.33
C SER A 188 8.39 -0.62 9.85
N LEU A 189 9.15 -1.57 9.28
CA LEU A 189 10.58 -1.79 9.54
C LEU A 189 11.44 -0.76 8.80
N LEU A 190 10.95 -0.20 7.69
CA LEU A 190 11.63 0.88 6.96
C LEU A 190 11.81 2.14 7.83
N PRO A 191 12.96 2.83 7.73
CA PRO A 191 13.23 4.04 8.48
C PRO A 191 12.22 5.13 8.10
N ARG A 192 11.39 5.53 9.07
CA ARG A 192 10.49 6.67 8.88
C ARG A 192 11.34 7.91 8.69
N LYS A 193 11.30 8.51 7.50
CA LYS A 193 11.82 9.87 7.25
C LYS A 193 11.28 10.79 8.35
N GLN A 194 12.15 11.18 9.29
CA GLN A 194 11.76 12.10 10.33
C GLN A 194 11.21 13.36 9.65
N PRO A 195 10.09 13.94 10.14
CA PRO A 195 9.62 15.21 9.61
C PRO A 195 10.72 16.24 9.87
N THR A 196 11.51 16.54 8.85
CA THR A 196 12.58 17.57 8.91
C THR A 196 11.95 18.81 9.48
N ALA A 197 12.37 19.18 10.70
CA ALA A 197 11.65 20.11 11.57
C ALA A 197 11.14 21.30 10.74
N SER A 198 9.83 21.33 10.51
CA SER A 198 9.22 22.30 9.62
C SER A 198 9.44 23.66 10.25
N LYS A 199 10.44 24.41 9.73
CA LYS A 199 10.88 25.73 10.22
C LYS A 199 9.67 26.49 10.73
N ASP A 200 9.67 26.78 12.04
CA ASP A 200 8.49 27.27 12.75
C ASP A 200 7.72 28.27 11.89
N VAL A 201 6.57 27.82 11.37
CA VAL A 201 5.63 28.70 10.72
C VAL A 201 5.00 29.49 11.86
N VAL A 202 5.71 30.55 12.26
CA VAL A 202 5.37 31.46 13.35
C VAL A 202 3.89 31.74 13.25
N SER A 203 3.12 31.18 14.20
CA SER A 203 1.67 31.12 14.15
C SER A 203 1.11 32.51 14.42
N GLY A 204 1.12 33.30 13.36
CA GLY A 204 0.87 34.74 13.38
C GLY A 204 -0.54 35.04 13.87
N LYS A 205 -0.60 35.43 15.14
CA LYS A 205 -1.75 36.08 15.82
C LYS A 205 -2.94 35.15 16.06
N THR A 206 -3.04 34.75 17.33
CA THR A 206 -4.30 34.45 18.01
C THR A 206 -5.37 35.51 17.69
N TRP A 207 -6.27 35.19 16.77
CA TRP A 207 -7.44 36.02 16.49
C TRP A 207 -8.42 35.83 17.65
N ARG A 208 -8.29 36.66 18.70
CA ARG A 208 -9.23 36.69 19.82
C ARG A 208 -10.62 37.07 19.29
N SER A 209 -11.45 36.08 18.99
CA SER A 209 -12.88 36.26 18.77
C SER A 209 -13.49 36.83 20.06
N ARG A 210 -13.67 38.16 20.09
CA ARG A 210 -14.52 38.81 21.10
C ARG A 210 -15.96 38.61 20.67
N HIS A 211 -16.54 37.46 21.01
CA HIS A 211 -17.98 37.35 21.14
C HIS A 211 -18.44 38.29 22.26
N ARG A 212 -18.83 39.51 21.89
CA ARG A 212 -19.51 40.44 22.77
C ARG A 212 -21.00 40.19 22.61
N ALA A 213 -21.66 39.74 23.68
CA ALA A 213 -23.11 39.51 23.66
C ALA A 213 -23.87 40.81 23.34
N PRO A 214 -25.01 40.74 22.62
CA PRO A 214 -25.88 41.89 22.41
C PRO A 214 -26.60 42.26 23.71
N VAL A 215 -26.62 43.55 24.04
CA VAL A 215 -27.45 44.14 25.11
C VAL A 215 -28.56 44.97 24.45
N VAL A 216 -29.75 44.92 25.05
CA VAL A 216 -31.05 45.46 24.59
C VAL A 216 -31.63 46.27 25.75
N ASP A 217 -32.19 47.47 25.63
CA ASP A 217 -32.46 48.37 24.47
C ASP A 217 -32.17 49.84 24.95
N PRO A 218 -32.72 50.97 24.41
CA PRO A 218 -33.51 51.22 23.20
C PRO A 218 -33.02 52.40 22.31
N ALA A 219 -33.74 52.60 21.20
CA ALA A 219 -33.69 53.78 20.33
C ALA A 219 -34.33 55.04 20.98
N PRO A 220 -34.45 56.23 20.32
CA PRO A 220 -33.94 56.65 19.00
C PRO A 220 -33.29 58.07 18.97
N LYS A 221 -32.61 58.44 17.85
CA LYS A 221 -32.80 59.75 17.16
C LYS A 221 -32.04 59.87 15.82
N LYS A 222 -32.49 60.84 15.01
CA LYS A 222 -32.16 61.05 13.58
C LYS A 222 -30.95 61.98 13.37
N SER A 223 -30.10 61.69 12.39
CA SER A 223 -29.53 62.61 11.35
C SER A 223 -28.30 61.96 10.70
N ARG A 224 -27.71 62.38 9.57
CA ARG A 224 -28.12 62.93 8.26
C ARG A 224 -26.78 63.24 7.53
N SER A 225 -26.57 62.63 6.35
CA SER A 225 -25.67 63.09 5.26
C SER A 225 -24.13 62.90 5.30
N ARG A 226 -23.56 62.94 4.08
CA ARG A 226 -22.15 63.02 3.62
C ARG A 226 -21.32 61.72 3.74
N SER A 227 -20.83 61.06 2.67
CA SER A 227 -20.20 61.42 1.37
C SER A 227 -18.67 61.52 1.42
N GLY A 228 -17.97 60.86 0.49
CA GLY A 228 -16.54 61.09 0.20
C GLY A 228 -15.66 59.88 0.46
N GLY A 229 -15.15 59.27 -0.61
CA GLY A 229 -14.39 58.02 -0.56
C GLY A 229 -12.95 58.12 -0.04
N SER A 230 -12.31 56.95 0.04
CA SER A 230 -10.86 56.82 0.09
C SER A 230 -10.43 55.53 -0.61
N THR A 231 -9.53 55.68 -1.59
CA THR A 231 -8.91 54.56 -2.31
C THR A 231 -7.64 54.14 -1.56
N THR A 232 -7.45 52.85 -1.31
CA THR A 232 -6.11 52.35 -0.93
C THR A 232 -5.83 51.01 -1.60
N LYS A 233 -4.98 51.05 -2.63
CA LYS A 233 -4.33 49.85 -3.17
C LYS A 233 -3.49 49.22 -2.04
N ARG A 234 -3.71 47.94 -1.75
CA ARG A 234 -2.72 47.11 -1.05
C ARG A 234 -2.63 45.74 -1.70
N THR A 235 -1.43 45.42 -2.14
CA THR A 235 -1.04 44.21 -2.86
C THR A 235 -0.80 43.03 -1.91
N GLY A 236 -0.90 41.80 -2.44
CA GLY A 236 -0.04 40.71 -1.97
C GLY A 236 -0.52 39.83 -0.81
N ALA A 237 -1.82 39.56 -0.67
CA ALA A 237 -2.29 38.43 0.15
C ALA A 237 -2.91 37.35 -0.74
N ARG A 238 -2.27 36.18 -0.87
CA ARG A 238 -2.86 34.98 -1.51
C ARG A 238 -3.98 34.45 -0.63
N ARG A 239 -5.18 35.03 -0.78
CA ARG A 239 -6.42 34.46 -0.24
C ARG A 239 -6.59 33.06 -0.83
N GLY A 240 -7.05 32.11 -0.02
CA GLY A 240 -7.59 30.85 -0.52
C GLY A 240 -8.69 31.17 -1.52
N GLY A 241 -8.43 30.93 -2.81
CA GLY A 241 -9.39 31.19 -3.85
C GLY A 241 -10.56 30.23 -3.68
N VAL A 242 -11.75 30.75 -3.43
CA VAL A 242 -12.98 29.99 -3.65
C VAL A 242 -12.96 29.59 -5.11
N VAL A 243 -12.67 28.31 -5.38
CA VAL A 243 -12.67 27.75 -6.73
C VAL A 243 -14.10 27.86 -7.22
N LYS A 244 -14.35 28.83 -8.11
CA LYS A 244 -15.62 28.95 -8.81
C LYS A 244 -15.72 27.75 -9.75
N VAL A 245 -16.39 26.70 -9.28
CA VAL A 245 -16.78 25.56 -10.12
C VAL A 245 -17.65 26.14 -11.24
N GLN A 246 -17.15 26.10 -12.47
CA GLN A 246 -17.97 26.42 -13.63
C GLN A 246 -18.97 25.28 -13.83
N PRO A 247 -20.25 25.56 -14.17
CA PRO A 247 -21.19 24.51 -14.51
C PRO A 247 -20.69 23.76 -15.75
N LEU A 248 -20.66 22.43 -15.65
CA LEU A 248 -20.18 21.56 -16.72
C LEU A 248 -21.25 21.32 -17.78
N ALA A 249 -20.82 21.19 -19.04
CA ALA A 249 -21.71 20.71 -20.09
C ALA A 249 -22.05 19.22 -19.89
N PRO A 250 -23.22 18.73 -20.33
CA PRO A 250 -23.55 17.31 -20.29
C PRO A 250 -22.46 16.45 -20.94
N GLY A 251 -22.02 15.40 -20.26
CA GLY A 251 -20.94 14.52 -20.72
C GLY A 251 -19.51 15.07 -20.55
N GLN A 252 -19.32 16.30 -20.05
CA GLN A 252 -18.00 16.88 -19.85
C GLN A 252 -17.35 16.43 -18.54
N LEU A 253 -16.14 15.86 -18.61
CA LEU A 253 -15.36 15.49 -17.43
C LEU A 253 -14.75 16.74 -16.77
N GLY A 254 -15.22 17.06 -15.56
CA GLY A 254 -14.80 18.25 -14.79
C GLY A 254 -14.98 18.07 -13.29
N VAL A 255 -14.57 19.05 -12.48
CA VAL A 255 -14.77 19.00 -11.02
C VAL A 255 -16.26 19.03 -10.68
N GLY A 256 -16.72 18.05 -9.89
CA GLY A 256 -18.14 17.82 -9.58
C GLY A 256 -18.88 16.92 -10.58
N ALA A 257 -18.24 16.45 -11.66
CA ALA A 257 -18.84 15.47 -12.55
C ALA A 257 -19.06 14.13 -11.82
N ARG A 258 -20.25 13.53 -12.01
CA ARG A 258 -20.47 12.12 -11.68
C ARG A 258 -19.85 11.25 -12.76
N VAL A 259 -19.16 10.21 -12.32
CA VAL A 259 -18.46 9.26 -13.20
C VAL A 259 -18.68 7.84 -12.72
N LYS A 260 -18.60 6.88 -13.64
CA LYS A 260 -18.53 5.44 -13.37
C LYS A 260 -17.17 4.90 -13.79
N HIS A 261 -16.58 4.09 -12.91
CA HIS A 261 -15.31 3.40 -13.12
C HIS A 261 -15.53 1.88 -12.98
N PRO A 262 -14.99 1.03 -13.87
CA PRO A 262 -15.30 -0.39 -13.92
C PRO A 262 -15.04 -1.13 -12.60
N TYR A 263 -13.99 -0.75 -11.86
CA TYR A 263 -13.59 -1.41 -10.61
C TYR A 263 -14.00 -0.68 -9.32
N HIS A 264 -14.53 0.55 -9.42
CA HIS A 264 -14.80 1.40 -8.24
C HIS A 264 -16.24 1.93 -8.18
N GLY A 265 -17.10 1.53 -9.11
CA GLY A 265 -18.50 1.96 -9.13
C GLY A 265 -18.63 3.43 -9.53
N GLU A 266 -19.55 4.12 -8.89
CA GLU A 266 -19.83 5.54 -9.15
C GLU A 266 -19.07 6.46 -8.19
N GLY A 267 -18.63 7.61 -8.69
CA GLY A 267 -17.87 8.59 -7.93
C GLY A 267 -18.01 10.02 -8.44
N GLU A 268 -17.44 10.95 -7.68
CA GLU A 268 -17.41 12.38 -7.97
C GLU A 268 -15.98 12.85 -8.26
N VAL A 269 -15.75 13.52 -9.39
CA VAL A 269 -14.44 14.06 -9.75
C VAL A 269 -14.09 15.24 -8.84
N LEU A 270 -13.11 15.08 -7.96
CA LEU A 270 -12.64 16.14 -7.05
C LEU A 270 -11.64 17.08 -7.70
N PHE A 271 -10.79 16.56 -8.58
CA PHE A 271 -9.77 17.34 -9.27
C PHE A 271 -9.44 16.71 -10.61
N VAL A 272 -9.49 17.53 -11.66
CA VAL A 272 -9.01 17.16 -12.99
C VAL A 272 -8.19 18.32 -13.55
N LYS A 273 -7.06 17.99 -14.18
CA LYS A 273 -6.17 18.96 -14.84
C LYS A 273 -6.17 18.68 -16.34
N GLU A 274 -6.25 19.74 -17.14
CA GLU A 274 -6.10 19.66 -18.59
C GLU A 274 -4.69 19.20 -18.97
N GLY A 275 -4.55 18.41 -20.03
CA GLY A 275 -3.28 17.81 -20.47
C GLY A 275 -2.71 16.68 -19.59
N PHE A 276 -3.33 16.33 -18.46
CA PHE A 276 -2.89 15.22 -17.60
C PHE A 276 -3.79 13.99 -17.80
N PRO A 277 -3.27 12.75 -17.86
CA PRO A 277 -4.07 11.56 -18.13
C PRO A 277 -4.92 11.11 -16.93
N LYS A 278 -4.55 11.49 -15.69
CA LYS A 278 -5.23 11.06 -14.46
C LYS A 278 -6.17 12.13 -13.88
N ALA A 279 -7.26 11.67 -13.27
CA ALA A 279 -8.19 12.48 -12.46
C ALA A 279 -8.21 11.96 -11.02
N LYS A 280 -8.43 12.85 -10.03
CA LYS A 280 -8.69 12.46 -8.64
C LYS A 280 -10.19 12.41 -8.44
N VAL A 281 -10.70 11.23 -8.11
CA VAL A 281 -12.13 10.91 -7.98
C VAL A 281 -12.40 10.38 -6.58
N ARG A 282 -13.53 10.76 -5.99
CA ARG A 282 -14.05 10.18 -4.75
C ARG A 282 -15.02 9.06 -5.11
N PHE A 283 -14.67 7.83 -4.78
CA PHE A 283 -15.55 6.66 -4.84
C PHE A 283 -15.95 6.30 -3.42
N HIS A 284 -17.23 6.44 -3.09
CA HIS A 284 -17.72 6.37 -1.71
C HIS A 284 -16.88 7.28 -0.78
N ASP A 285 -16.28 6.76 0.29
CA ASP A 285 -15.44 7.52 1.23
C ASP A 285 -13.93 7.52 0.87
N THR A 286 -13.54 6.98 -0.29
CA THR A 286 -12.13 6.86 -0.71
C THR A 286 -11.78 7.80 -1.87
N GLU A 287 -10.68 8.53 -1.75
CA GLU A 287 -10.17 9.40 -2.83
C GLU A 287 -9.03 8.70 -3.60
N ILE A 288 -9.27 8.39 -4.88
CA ILE A 288 -8.36 7.62 -5.74
C ILE A 288 -7.94 8.45 -6.95
N LYS A 289 -6.69 8.30 -7.42
CA LYS A 289 -6.25 8.80 -8.73
C LYS A 289 -6.44 7.69 -9.76
N VAL A 290 -7.32 7.89 -10.73
CA VAL A 290 -7.63 6.94 -11.81
C VAL A 290 -7.34 7.57 -13.17
N ASP A 291 -7.18 6.75 -14.21
CA ASP A 291 -6.99 7.25 -15.56
C ASP A 291 -8.32 7.78 -16.14
N LYS A 292 -8.27 8.88 -16.88
CA LYS A 292 -9.46 9.48 -17.52
C LYS A 292 -10.09 8.55 -18.54
N SER A 293 -9.29 7.71 -19.21
CA SER A 293 -9.78 6.72 -20.17
C SER A 293 -10.67 5.64 -19.53
N GLN A 294 -10.58 5.46 -18.20
CA GLN A 294 -11.35 4.48 -17.43
C GLN A 294 -12.63 5.08 -16.83
N LEU A 295 -12.95 6.34 -17.11
CA LEU A 295 -14.11 7.05 -16.56
C LEU A 295 -15.19 7.29 -17.62
N THR A 296 -16.38 6.74 -17.37
CA THR A 296 -17.61 7.12 -18.10
C THR A 296 -18.31 8.23 -17.34
N VAL A 297 -18.49 9.41 -17.94
CA VAL A 297 -19.31 10.49 -17.35
C VAL A 297 -20.79 10.09 -17.38
N LEU A 298 -21.50 10.33 -16.27
CA LEU A 298 -22.92 10.04 -16.08
C LEU A 298 -23.80 11.29 -16.26
#